data_AF-A0A7K9Q5C6-F1
#
_entry.id   AF-A0A7K9Q5C6-F1
#
_cell.length_a   1.000
_cell.length_b   1.000
_cell.length_c   1.000
_cell.angle_alpha   90.00
_cell.angle_beta   90.00
_cell.angle_gamma   90.00
#
_symmetry.space_group_name_H-M   'P 1'
#
loop_
_entity.id
_entity.type
_entity.pdbx_description
1 polymer ?
#
loop_
_entity_poly.entity_id
_entity_poly.type
_entity_poly.pdbx_seq_one_letter_code
_entity_poly.pdbx_strand_id
1 'polypeptide(L)'
;GSSSIPNFFHIMKRQFTETEWDVIKSMSNEWMQLDMFYRHWALKESFLKAVGVGIGFNLQRIEFNVSPLQLEIGKVYKETKMLLDGEKEEEWTFEETRLDDHHHVAVALGKRERFVQKDSDVHSMEPDQPQFTLLTFEDLVASGVPVSPEDSAYWDNFCSKPEGPVKQSSHSR
;
A
#
# COMPACT_ATOMS: atom_id res chain seq x y z
N GLY A 1 -14.12 -11.42 11.86
CA GLY A 1 -14.40 -10.32 10.91
C GLY A 1 -15.88 -10.02 10.95
N SER A 2 -16.28 -8.76 10.75
CA SER A 2 -17.70 -8.38 10.66
C SER A 2 -18.36 -9.08 9.47
N SER A 3 -19.67 -9.34 9.58
CA SER A 3 -20.44 -10.10 8.60
C SER A 3 -20.80 -9.33 7.32
N SER A 4 -20.49 -8.03 7.21
CA SER A 4 -20.81 -7.20 6.04
C SER A 4 -19.83 -6.03 5.83
N ILE A 5 -19.78 -5.51 4.61
CA ILE A 5 -18.95 -4.34 4.21
C ILE A 5 -19.35 -3.06 4.97
N PRO A 6 -20.64 -2.71 5.14
CA PRO A 6 -21.01 -1.55 5.94
C PRO A 6 -20.54 -1.61 7.39
N ASN A 7 -20.62 -2.78 8.02
CA ASN A 7 -20.12 -2.99 9.38
C ASN A 7 -18.59 -2.87 9.44
N PHE A 8 -17.89 -3.37 8.42
CA PHE A 8 -16.44 -3.21 8.30
C PHE A 8 -16.05 -1.72 8.19
N PHE A 9 -16.74 -0.94 7.34
CA PHE A 9 -16.50 0.49 7.21
C PHE A 9 -16.82 1.27 8.48
N HIS A 10 -17.84 0.85 9.25
CA HIS A 10 -18.13 1.45 10.56
C HIS A 10 -16.95 1.26 11.53
N ILE A 11 -16.38 0.05 11.60
CA ILE A 11 -15.20 -0.24 12.43
C ILE A 11 -13.99 0.58 11.98
N MET A 12 -13.79 0.72 10.67
CA MET A 12 -12.66 1.45 10.07
C MET A 12 -12.90 2.97 9.97
N LYS A 13 -14.03 3.50 10.44
CA LYS A 13 -14.43 4.91 10.23
C LYS A 13 -13.34 5.91 10.65
N ARG A 14 -12.60 5.61 11.73
CA ARG A 14 -11.54 6.46 12.29
C ARG A 14 -10.24 6.47 11.47
N GLN A 15 -10.13 5.69 10.40
CA GLN A 15 -8.89 5.59 9.61
C GLN A 15 -8.87 6.54 8.40
N PHE A 16 -10.01 7.09 8.00
CA PHE A 16 -10.13 7.98 6.83
C PHE A 16 -10.94 9.24 7.15
N THR A 17 -10.62 10.36 6.51
CA THR A 17 -11.33 11.63 6.66
C THR A 17 -12.73 11.55 6.08
N GLU A 18 -13.58 12.56 6.34
CA GLU A 18 -14.92 12.61 5.76
C GLU A 18 -14.88 12.67 4.23
N THR A 19 -13.98 13.46 3.66
CA THR A 19 -13.80 13.58 2.21
C THR A 19 -13.37 12.28 1.56
N GLU A 20 -12.44 11.53 2.18
CA GLU A 20 -12.06 10.19 1.70
C GLU A 20 -13.25 9.22 1.77
N TRP A 21 -14.02 9.26 2.87
CA TRP A 21 -15.22 8.43 2.99
C TRP A 21 -16.30 8.76 1.97
N ASP A 22 -16.46 10.02 1.60
CA ASP A 22 -17.40 10.45 0.57
C ASP A 22 -17.02 9.87 -0.80
N VAL A 23 -15.73 9.90 -1.14
CA VAL A 23 -15.21 9.28 -2.38
C VAL A 23 -15.34 7.75 -2.34
N ILE A 24 -14.98 7.11 -1.22
CA ILE A 24 -15.09 5.66 -1.05
C ILE A 24 -16.55 5.23 -1.25
N LYS A 25 -17.50 5.94 -0.64
CA LYS A 25 -18.92 5.58 -0.69
C LYS A 25 -19.65 6.05 -1.94
N SER A 26 -19.07 6.95 -2.75
CA SER A 26 -19.66 7.35 -4.02
C SER A 26 -19.56 6.27 -5.10
N MET A 27 -18.82 5.19 -4.86
CA MET A 27 -18.73 4.07 -5.79
C MET A 27 -20.07 3.31 -5.88
N SER A 28 -20.35 2.77 -7.07
CA SER A 28 -21.69 2.28 -7.45
C SER A 28 -22.18 1.04 -6.70
N ASN A 29 -21.28 0.25 -6.12
CA ASN A 29 -21.62 -0.96 -5.38
C ASN A 29 -20.58 -1.25 -4.28
N GLU A 30 -20.95 -2.09 -3.30
CA GLU A 30 -20.11 -2.36 -2.13
C GLU A 30 -18.72 -2.92 -2.48
N TRP A 31 -18.59 -3.71 -3.56
CA TRP A 31 -17.29 -4.21 -4.01
C TRP A 31 -16.38 -3.10 -4.51
N MET A 32 -16.91 -2.17 -5.31
CA MET A 32 -16.15 -1.01 -5.77
C MET A 32 -15.84 -0.03 -4.63
N GLN A 33 -16.73 0.09 -3.63
CA GLN A 33 -16.43 0.84 -2.42
C GLN A 33 -15.27 0.20 -1.65
N LEU A 34 -15.26 -1.13 -1.54
CA LEU A 34 -14.20 -1.89 -0.87
C LEU A 34 -12.86 -1.78 -1.64
N ASP A 35 -12.90 -1.81 -2.97
CA ASP A 35 -11.74 -1.57 -3.83
C ASP A 35 -11.14 -0.17 -3.57
N MET A 36 -11.98 0.87 -3.59
CA MET A 36 -11.56 2.25 -3.31
C MET A 36 -11.04 2.44 -1.87
N PHE A 37 -11.63 1.72 -0.91
CA PHE A 37 -11.13 1.66 0.47
C PHE A 37 -9.69 1.13 0.53
N TYR A 38 -9.41 0.00 -0.14
CA TYR A 38 -8.07 -0.59 -0.12
C TYR A 38 -7.03 0.25 -0.87
N ARG A 39 -7.46 0.96 -1.92
CA ARG A 39 -6.62 1.97 -2.58
C ARG A 39 -6.19 3.08 -1.62
N HIS A 40 -7.14 3.71 -0.92
CA HIS A 40 -6.82 4.74 0.08
C HIS A 40 -5.98 4.19 1.24
N TRP A 41 -6.25 2.95 1.68
CA TRP A 41 -5.47 2.27 2.71
C TRP A 41 -4.01 2.12 2.27
N ALA A 42 -3.77 1.60 1.06
CA ALA A 42 -2.43 1.44 0.50
C ALA A 42 -1.67 2.77 0.42
N LEU A 43 -2.35 3.84 -0.02
CA LEU A 43 -1.78 5.19 -0.05
C LEU A 43 -1.31 5.67 1.32
N LYS A 44 -2.17 5.62 2.34
CA LYS A 44 -1.81 6.00 3.72
C LYS A 44 -0.66 5.16 4.26
N GLU A 45 -0.72 3.85 4.09
CA GLU A 45 0.34 2.94 4.53
C GLU A 45 1.68 3.21 3.81
N SER A 46 1.64 3.55 2.51
CA SER A 46 2.85 3.88 1.75
C SER A 46 3.54 5.13 2.32
N PHE A 47 2.77 6.17 2.66
CA PHE A 47 3.28 7.38 3.28
C PHE A 47 3.85 7.08 4.68
N LEU A 48 3.10 6.39 5.54
CA LEU A 48 3.55 6.06 6.89
C LEU A 48 4.86 5.27 6.91
N LYS A 49 5.01 4.32 5.97
CA LYS A 49 6.23 3.54 5.80
C LYS A 49 7.39 4.42 5.33
N ALA A 50 7.14 5.33 4.39
CA ALA A 50 8.17 6.23 3.88
C ALA A 50 8.70 7.19 4.96
N VAL A 51 7.84 7.67 5.87
CA VAL A 51 8.27 8.55 6.99
C VAL A 51 8.78 7.79 8.22
N GLY A 52 8.53 6.49 8.34
CA GLY A 52 9.06 5.64 9.41
C GLY A 52 8.42 5.84 10.80
N VAL A 53 7.20 6.38 10.87
CA VAL A 53 6.53 6.72 12.15
C VAL A 53 5.79 5.56 12.83
N GLY A 54 5.58 4.44 12.14
CA GLY A 54 4.93 3.25 12.68
C GLY A 54 3.44 3.42 13.00
N ILE A 55 2.92 2.57 13.89
CA ILE A 55 1.48 2.36 14.16
C ILE A 55 0.78 3.47 14.98
N GLY A 56 1.53 4.38 15.59
CA GLY A 56 1.00 5.40 16.49
C GLY A 56 0.48 6.65 15.79
N PHE A 57 0.64 6.73 14.46
CA PHE A 57 0.27 7.91 13.70
C PHE A 57 -1.25 8.03 13.55
N ASN A 58 -1.78 9.23 13.81
CA ASN A 58 -3.20 9.49 13.61
C ASN A 58 -3.52 9.62 12.11
N LEU A 59 -4.11 8.57 11.53
CA LEU A 59 -4.46 8.51 10.10
C LEU A 59 -5.45 9.59 9.63
N GLN A 60 -6.20 10.22 10.54
CA GLN A 60 -7.10 11.34 10.21
C GLN A 60 -6.35 12.62 9.81
N ARG A 61 -5.05 12.72 10.11
CA ARG A 61 -4.23 13.87 9.71
C ARG A 61 -3.86 13.83 8.23
N ILE A 62 -3.90 12.65 7.63
CA ILE A 62 -3.57 12.44 6.22
C ILE A 62 -4.90 12.43 5.46
N GLU A 63 -4.97 13.12 4.34
CA GLU A 63 -6.07 13.03 3.39
C GLU A 63 -5.52 12.81 2.00
N PHE A 64 -6.03 11.79 1.29
CA PHE A 64 -5.72 11.58 -0.12
C PHE A 64 -6.87 12.02 -1.02
N ASN A 65 -6.55 12.86 -2.00
CA ASN A 65 -7.42 13.21 -3.11
C ASN A 65 -7.01 12.35 -4.31
N VAL A 66 -7.64 11.19 -4.44
CA VAL A 66 -7.32 10.22 -5.48
C VAL A 66 -7.69 10.72 -6.88
N SER A 67 -6.79 10.49 -7.84
CA SER A 67 -7.02 10.80 -9.25
C SER A 67 -6.14 9.91 -10.14
N PRO A 68 -6.67 9.36 -11.25
CA PRO A 68 -8.08 9.29 -11.62
C PRO A 68 -8.86 8.35 -10.69
N LEU A 69 -10.20 8.35 -10.73
CA LEU A 69 -11.03 7.46 -9.89
C LEU A 69 -10.91 5.98 -10.29
N GLN A 70 -10.65 5.69 -11.56
CA GLN A 70 -10.48 4.32 -12.07
C GLN A 70 -9.06 4.13 -12.58
N LEU A 71 -8.41 3.05 -12.13
CA LEU A 71 -7.08 2.66 -12.55
C LEU A 71 -7.17 1.45 -13.48
N GLU A 72 -6.43 1.51 -14.59
CA GLU A 72 -6.20 0.36 -15.45
C GLU A 72 -5.09 -0.54 -14.88
N ILE A 73 -5.22 -1.85 -15.10
CA ILE A 73 -4.22 -2.83 -14.64
C ILE A 73 -2.89 -2.59 -15.38
N GLY A 74 -1.79 -2.65 -14.63
CA GLY A 74 -0.43 -2.54 -15.13
C GLY A 74 0.02 -1.13 -15.49
N LYS A 75 -0.85 -0.12 -15.41
CA LYS A 75 -0.50 1.29 -15.62
C LYS A 75 -0.14 1.99 -14.31
N VAL A 76 0.74 2.98 -14.42
CA VAL A 76 1.16 3.80 -13.29
C VAL A 76 0.53 5.19 -13.37
N TYR A 77 -0.05 5.62 -12.26
CA TYR A 77 -0.71 6.91 -12.11
C TYR A 77 -0.01 7.73 -11.03
N LYS A 78 0.08 9.05 -11.22
CA LYS A 78 0.83 9.97 -10.32
C LYS A 78 0.04 11.21 -9.93
N GLU A 79 -1.23 11.26 -10.31
CA GLU A 79 -2.08 12.44 -10.19
C GLU A 79 -2.64 12.63 -8.78
N THR A 80 -2.73 11.56 -7.99
CA THR A 80 -3.18 11.58 -6.60
C THR A 80 -2.34 12.54 -5.75
N LYS A 81 -3.03 13.34 -4.94
CA LYS A 81 -2.42 14.33 -4.03
C LYS A 81 -2.73 14.00 -2.59
N MET A 82 -1.80 14.38 -1.71
CA MET A 82 -1.93 14.22 -0.27
C MET A 82 -2.02 15.58 0.40
N LEU A 83 -2.87 15.68 1.42
CA LEU A 83 -2.87 16.75 2.39
C LEU A 83 -2.43 16.19 3.74
N LEU A 84 -1.63 16.95 4.47
CA LEU A 84 -1.27 16.69 5.87
C LEU A 84 -1.79 17.85 6.71
N ASP A 85 -2.64 17.54 7.69
CA ASP A 85 -3.31 18.53 8.56
C ASP A 85 -4.06 19.62 7.75
N GLY A 86 -4.57 19.27 6.56
CA GLY A 86 -5.28 20.18 5.66
C GLY A 86 -4.38 20.98 4.71
N GLU A 87 -3.05 20.84 4.80
CA GLU A 87 -2.11 21.51 3.90
C GLU A 87 -1.61 20.54 2.81
N LYS A 88 -1.55 21.01 1.56
CA LYS A 88 -1.13 20.18 0.43
C LYS A 88 0.38 19.93 0.47
N GLU A 89 0.75 18.66 0.40
CA GLU A 89 2.14 18.20 0.45
C GLU A 89 2.72 18.07 -0.98
N GLU A 90 3.24 19.16 -1.53
CA GLU A 90 3.79 19.20 -2.91
C GLU A 90 5.14 18.47 -3.05
N GLU A 91 5.83 18.21 -1.94
CA GLU A 91 7.12 17.49 -1.96
C GLU A 91 6.95 15.97 -2.02
N TRP A 92 5.70 15.49 -1.94
CA TRP A 92 5.35 14.08 -2.04
C TRP A 92 4.70 13.77 -3.38
N THR A 93 5.19 12.72 -4.02
CA THR A 93 4.59 12.09 -5.20
C THR A 93 4.15 10.68 -4.84
N PHE A 94 2.99 10.26 -5.34
CA PHE A 94 2.46 8.93 -5.11
C PHE A 94 2.30 8.23 -6.45
N GLU A 95 2.93 7.07 -6.61
CA GLU A 95 2.75 6.22 -7.78
C GLU A 95 1.78 5.10 -7.43
N GLU A 96 0.68 5.01 -8.18
CA GLU A 96 -0.36 4.01 -7.97
C GLU A 96 -0.39 3.01 -9.12
N THR A 97 -0.53 1.73 -8.81
CA THR A 97 -0.63 0.65 -9.80
C THR A 97 -1.59 -0.42 -9.33
N ARG A 98 -2.49 -0.87 -10.21
CA ARG A 98 -3.20 -2.14 -10.01
C ARG A 98 -2.41 -3.26 -10.68
N LEU A 99 -1.91 -4.22 -9.90
CA LEU A 99 -1.17 -5.35 -10.45
C LEU A 99 -2.10 -6.33 -11.18
N ASP A 100 -3.31 -6.47 -10.65
CA ASP A 100 -4.40 -7.27 -11.19
C ASP A 100 -5.74 -6.70 -10.68
N ASP A 101 -6.82 -7.49 -10.78
CA ASP A 101 -8.15 -7.08 -10.34
C ASP A 101 -8.29 -6.84 -8.82
N HIS A 102 -7.39 -7.38 -8.00
CA HIS A 102 -7.56 -7.46 -6.55
C HIS A 102 -6.43 -6.77 -5.76
N HIS A 103 -5.33 -6.41 -6.41
CA HIS A 103 -4.13 -5.88 -5.75
C HIS A 103 -3.81 -4.45 -6.16
N HIS A 104 -3.90 -3.53 -5.19
CA HIS A 104 -3.42 -2.15 -5.30
C HIS A 104 -2.00 -2.04 -4.73
N VAL A 105 -1.17 -1.27 -5.42
CA VAL A 105 0.15 -0.86 -4.94
C VAL A 105 0.22 0.67 -4.95
N ALA A 106 0.74 1.22 -3.86
CA ALA A 106 1.05 2.64 -3.74
C ALA A 106 2.51 2.80 -3.31
N VAL A 107 3.25 3.66 -4.01
CA VAL A 107 4.63 4.03 -3.70
C VAL A 107 4.67 5.51 -3.34
N ALA A 108 5.01 5.82 -2.09
CA ALA A 108 5.20 7.19 -1.63
C ALA A 108 6.66 7.62 -1.86
N LEU A 109 6.84 8.69 -2.63
CA LEU A 109 8.13 9.27 -2.95
C LEU A 109 8.21 10.67 -2.33
N GLY A 110 8.94 10.79 -1.22
CA GLY A 110 9.18 12.06 -0.56
C GLY A 110 10.30 12.86 -1.23
N LYS A 111 10.59 14.03 -0.68
CA LYS A 111 11.67 14.90 -1.16
C LYS A 111 12.97 14.10 -1.30
N ARG A 112 13.54 14.08 -2.51
CA ARG A 112 14.95 13.72 -2.67
C ARG A 112 15.74 14.73 -1.86
N GLU A 113 16.32 14.31 -0.73
CA GLU A 113 17.43 15.06 -0.16
C GLU A 113 18.40 15.28 -1.34
N ARG A 114 18.64 16.55 -1.68
CA ARG A 114 19.66 16.89 -2.68
C ARG A 114 20.99 16.48 -2.07
N PHE A 115 21.34 15.20 -2.16
CA PHE A 115 22.73 14.78 -2.19
C PHE A 115 23.29 15.44 -3.43
N VAL A 116 23.89 16.63 -3.24
CA VAL A 116 24.65 17.34 -4.26
C VAL A 116 25.87 16.49 -4.54
N GLN A 117 25.71 15.45 -5.35
CA GLN A 117 26.81 14.96 -6.16
C GLN A 117 26.86 15.89 -7.36
N LYS A 118 27.76 16.88 -7.28
CA LYS A 118 28.33 17.48 -8.49
C LYS A 118 29.04 16.35 -9.20
N ASP A 119 28.41 15.74 -10.19
CA ASP A 119 29.13 15.28 -11.38
C ASP A 119 28.20 15.13 -12.59
N SER A 120 28.60 15.89 -13.62
CA SER A 120 28.46 15.67 -15.06
C SER A 120 27.13 15.20 -15.66
N ASP A 121 26.53 16.09 -16.46
CA ASP A 121 25.95 15.83 -17.78
C ASP A 121 25.69 14.35 -18.14
N VAL A 122 24.59 13.80 -17.63
CA VAL A 122 23.99 12.58 -18.19
C VAL A 122 22.68 12.99 -18.82
N HIS A 123 22.58 12.73 -20.14
CA HIS A 123 21.40 12.93 -20.96
C HIS A 123 20.12 12.62 -20.19
N SER A 124 19.17 13.55 -20.24
CA SER A 124 17.77 13.34 -19.93
C SER A 124 17.19 12.27 -20.85
N MET A 125 17.47 11.01 -20.55
CA MET A 125 16.57 9.94 -20.90
C MET A 125 15.33 10.19 -20.05
N GLU A 126 14.19 10.44 -20.70
CA GLU A 126 12.88 10.29 -20.07
C GLU A 126 12.94 8.96 -19.31
N PRO A 127 12.88 8.96 -17.97
CA PRO A 127 12.92 7.71 -17.24
C PRO A 127 11.73 6.89 -17.74
N ASP A 128 12.01 5.66 -18.20
CA ASP A 128 10.96 4.68 -18.50
C ASP A 128 9.95 4.72 -17.37
N GLN A 129 8.65 4.71 -17.72
CA GLN A 129 7.60 4.72 -16.71
C GLN A 129 7.89 3.59 -15.72
N PRO A 130 7.97 3.89 -14.41
CA PRO A 130 8.32 2.88 -13.43
C PRO A 130 7.26 1.78 -13.50
N GLN A 131 7.67 0.55 -13.81
CA GLN A 131 6.76 -0.59 -13.92
C GLN A 131 7.24 -1.71 -13.00
N PHE A 132 6.31 -2.34 -12.29
CA PHE A 132 6.60 -3.52 -11.48
C PHE A 132 7.05 -4.67 -12.38
N THR A 133 8.15 -5.32 -11.98
CA THR A 133 8.63 -6.56 -12.60
C THR A 133 8.27 -7.73 -11.69
N LEU A 134 7.59 -8.74 -12.23
CA LEU A 134 7.31 -9.97 -11.50
C LEU A 134 8.56 -10.86 -11.51
N LEU A 135 9.07 -11.20 -10.33
CA LEU A 135 10.24 -12.07 -10.16
C LEU A 135 9.81 -13.49 -9.74
N THR A 136 10.45 -14.49 -10.32
CA THR A 136 10.34 -15.90 -9.91
C THR A 136 11.24 -16.20 -8.71
N PHE A 137 11.11 -17.39 -8.12
CA PHE A 137 12.03 -17.83 -7.07
C PHE A 137 13.47 -17.89 -7.59
N GLU A 138 13.66 -18.40 -8.81
CA GLU A 138 14.95 -18.48 -9.48
C GLU A 138 15.60 -17.11 -9.64
N ASP A 139 14.83 -16.08 -10.00
CA ASP A 139 15.31 -14.70 -10.08
C ASP A 139 15.76 -14.17 -8.71
N LEU A 140 14.99 -14.45 -7.66
CA LEU A 140 15.28 -14.02 -6.30
C LEU A 140 16.58 -14.65 -5.74
N VAL A 141 16.86 -15.91 -6.09
CA VAL A 141 18.02 -16.66 -5.59
C VAL A 141 19.21 -16.69 -6.53
N ALA A 142 19.11 -16.08 -7.72
CA ALA A 142 20.15 -16.13 -8.76
C ALA A 142 21.54 -15.70 -8.26
N SER A 143 21.59 -14.73 -7.34
CA SER A 143 22.83 -14.26 -6.69
C SER A 143 22.92 -14.64 -5.20
N GLY A 144 22.03 -15.50 -4.72
CA GLY A 144 21.97 -15.93 -3.33
C GLY A 144 23.16 -16.82 -2.97
N VAL A 145 23.87 -16.48 -1.89
CA VAL A 145 24.95 -17.30 -1.32
C VAL A 145 24.55 -17.70 0.10
N PRO A 146 24.62 -18.99 0.46
CA PRO A 146 24.31 -19.43 1.82
C PRO A 146 25.23 -18.75 2.85
N VAL A 147 24.61 -18.13 3.86
CA VAL A 147 25.33 -17.49 4.98
C VAL A 147 25.39 -18.38 6.23
N SER A 148 24.55 -19.41 6.28
CA SER A 148 24.46 -20.39 7.36
C SER A 148 24.28 -21.79 6.79
N PRO A 149 24.67 -22.85 7.54
CA PRO A 149 24.32 -24.21 7.17
C PRO A 149 22.81 -24.41 7.08
N GLU A 150 22.41 -25.46 6.38
CA GLU A 150 21.01 -25.89 6.33
C GLU A 150 20.50 -26.23 7.74
N ASP A 151 19.30 -25.75 8.06
CA ASP A 151 18.59 -26.06 9.30
C ASP A 151 17.28 -26.78 8.97
N SER A 152 17.31 -28.12 9.01
CA SER A 152 16.14 -28.95 8.75
C SER A 152 15.01 -28.73 9.76
N ALA A 153 15.34 -28.31 10.99
CA ALA A 153 14.34 -28.08 12.02
C ALA A 153 13.45 -26.88 11.69
N TYR A 154 13.92 -25.94 10.85
CA TYR A 154 13.10 -24.81 10.39
C TYR A 154 11.85 -25.28 9.63
N TRP A 155 12.00 -26.29 8.76
CA TRP A 155 10.89 -26.88 8.00
C TRP A 155 9.94 -27.66 8.89
N ASP A 156 10.46 -28.52 9.76
CA ASP A 156 9.65 -29.31 10.70
C ASP A 156 8.78 -28.42 11.60
N ASN A 157 9.39 -27.33 12.11
CA ASN A 157 8.69 -26.34 12.91
C ASN A 157 7.61 -25.60 12.11
N PHE A 158 7.82 -25.33 10.82
CA PHE A 158 6.80 -24.74 9.97
C PHE A 158 5.62 -25.69 9.77
N CYS A 159 5.87 -26.95 9.41
CA CYS A 159 4.83 -27.97 9.21
C CYS A 159 4.02 -28.29 10.46
N SER A 160 4.60 -28.13 11.65
CA SER A 160 3.89 -28.33 12.92
C SER A 160 2.86 -27.23 13.24
N LYS A 161 2.92 -26.06 12.57
CA LYS A 161 2.00 -24.96 12.85
C LYS A 161 0.62 -25.28 12.28
N PRO A 162 -0.46 -25.01 13.02
CA PRO A 162 -1.81 -25.18 12.49
C PRO A 162 -2.03 -24.26 11.28
N GLU A 163 -2.64 -24.79 10.22
CA GLU A 163 -2.90 -24.06 8.96
C GLU A 163 -3.82 -22.85 9.13
N GLY A 164 -4.60 -22.79 10.22
CA GLY A 164 -5.54 -21.71 10.46
C GLY A 164 -5.63 -21.31 11.94
N PRO A 165 -6.03 -20.06 12.23
CA PRO A 165 -6.26 -19.61 13.59
C PRO A 165 -7.43 -20.39 14.21
N VAL A 166 -7.29 -20.76 15.49
CA VAL A 166 -8.38 -21.35 16.28
C VAL A 166 -9.50 -20.31 16.38
N LYS A 167 -10.62 -20.55 15.71
CA LYS A 167 -11.79 -19.68 15.78
C LYS A 167 -12.29 -19.68 17.23
N GLN A 168 -12.25 -18.54 17.90
CA GLN A 168 -12.93 -18.37 19.18
C GLN A 168 -14.43 -18.62 18.95
N SER A 169 -14.94 -19.74 19.49
CA SER A 169 -16.37 -19.96 19.55
C SER A 169 -16.97 -18.84 20.40
N SER A 170 -17.96 -18.15 19.84
CA SER A 170 -18.73 -17.15 20.56
C SER A 170 -19.28 -17.78 21.85
N HIS A 171 -18.86 -17.26 23.00
CA HIS A 171 -19.57 -17.50 24.24
C HIS A 171 -20.97 -16.90 24.09
N SER A 172 -21.96 -17.75 23.79
CA SER A 172 -23.36 -17.41 23.96
C SER A 172 -23.60 -17.11 25.44
N ARG A 173 -23.94 -15.86 25.74
CA ARG A 173 -24.66 -15.50 26.97
C ARG A 173 -26.15 -15.46 26.65
#